data_AF-A0A3A4Z7B6-F1
#
_entry.id   AF-A0A3A4Z7B6-F1
#
_cell.length_a   1.000
_cell.length_b   1.000
_cell.length_c   1.000
_cell.angle_alpha   90.00
_cell.angle_beta   90.00
_cell.angle_gamma   90.00
#
_symmetry.space_group_name_H-M   'P 1'
#
loop_
_entity.id
_entity.type
_entity.pdbx_description
1 polymer ?
#
loop_
_entity_poly.entity_id
_entity_poly.type
_entity_poly.pdbx_seq_one_letter_code
_entity_poly.pdbx_strand_id
1 'polypeptide(L)'
;MKEELFKNLFEFFKAAEKLKAEIRHGHTSNVKRKESVAEHCWLSSLVAMVLMDKLKVKLDEIKVLKMVIIHDLGEAIAGDIPSHEISERQKNKHITEKEGLKKIAKILKGKRGGEIVKLWEEFEEKKTPEACFVDAIDKFECIFQHLLAGVETWDEADFRYAFVDKQDMPFDFNGFMRDLKDYLDKVTYSELKKSGKLLKVPKENLERLK
;
A
#
# COMPACT_ATOMS: atom_id res chain seq x y z
N MET A 1 -15.56 -30.40 -16.64
CA MET A 1 -15.56 -29.73 -15.31
C MET A 1 -14.16 -29.35 -14.84
N LYS A 2 -13.17 -30.27 -14.77
CA LYS A 2 -11.81 -29.92 -14.32
C LYS A 2 -11.06 -29.00 -15.29
N GLU A 3 -11.19 -29.22 -16.60
CA GLU A 3 -10.54 -28.41 -17.63
C GLU A 3 -10.97 -26.94 -17.57
N GLU A 4 -12.28 -26.68 -17.49
CA GLU A 4 -12.82 -25.32 -17.33
C GLU A 4 -12.35 -24.67 -16.01
N LEU A 5 -12.27 -25.44 -14.92
CA LEU A 5 -11.68 -24.95 -13.66
C LEU A 5 -10.21 -24.56 -13.86
N PHE A 6 -9.40 -25.41 -14.48
CA PHE A 6 -7.98 -25.14 -14.73
C PHE A 6 -7.78 -23.94 -15.64
N LYS A 7 -8.62 -23.77 -16.67
CA LYS A 7 -8.63 -22.58 -17.51
C LYS A 7 -8.90 -21.31 -16.68
N ASN A 8 -9.91 -21.33 -15.81
CA ASN A 8 -10.22 -20.19 -14.95
C ASN A 8 -9.08 -19.88 -13.96
N LEU A 9 -8.48 -20.91 -13.35
CA LEU A 9 -7.32 -20.72 -12.47
C LEU A 9 -6.14 -20.11 -13.23
N PHE A 10 -5.84 -20.63 -14.42
CA PHE A 10 -4.77 -20.12 -15.27
C PHE A 10 -5.00 -18.65 -15.64
N GLU A 11 -6.21 -18.28 -16.09
CA GLU A 11 -6.53 -16.90 -16.44
C GLU A 11 -6.53 -15.96 -15.22
N PHE A 12 -6.95 -16.43 -14.04
CA PHE A 12 -6.87 -15.66 -12.80
C PHE A 12 -5.41 -15.36 -12.43
N PHE A 13 -4.55 -16.38 -12.41
CA PHE A 13 -3.15 -16.19 -12.07
C PHE A 13 -2.40 -15.37 -13.12
N LYS A 14 -2.72 -15.55 -14.41
CA LYS A 14 -2.19 -14.71 -15.49
C LYS A 14 -2.59 -13.25 -15.34
N ALA A 15 -3.81 -12.97 -14.87
CA ALA A 15 -4.23 -11.60 -14.59
C ALA A 15 -3.49 -11.02 -13.38
N ALA A 16 -3.40 -11.75 -12.28
CA ALA A 16 -2.69 -11.32 -11.07
C ALA A 16 -1.18 -11.13 -11.29
N GLU A 17 -0.57 -11.95 -12.15
CA GLU A 17 0.86 -11.89 -12.47
C GLU A 17 1.29 -10.54 -13.06
N LYS A 18 0.37 -9.81 -13.71
CA LYS A 18 0.62 -8.47 -14.23
C LYS A 18 1.12 -7.48 -13.17
N LEU A 19 0.77 -7.67 -11.89
CA LEU A 19 1.30 -6.84 -10.80
C LEU A 19 2.83 -6.90 -10.66
N LYS A 20 3.48 -7.94 -11.20
CA LYS A 20 4.95 -7.99 -11.24
C LYS A 20 5.56 -6.96 -12.18
N ALA A 21 4.80 -6.54 -13.19
CA ALA A 21 5.20 -5.55 -14.19
C ALA A 21 4.52 -4.20 -13.98
N GLU A 22 3.50 -4.10 -13.13
CA GLU A 22 2.88 -2.83 -12.74
C GLU A 22 3.83 -2.08 -11.81
N ILE A 23 4.29 -0.91 -12.23
CA ILE A 23 5.39 -0.18 -11.58
C ILE A 23 4.83 0.95 -10.72
N ARG A 24 5.25 1.00 -9.45
CA ARG A 24 4.87 2.04 -8.49
C ARG A 24 5.78 3.25 -8.59
N HIS A 25 5.40 4.31 -7.87
CA HIS A 25 6.24 5.51 -7.73
C HIS A 25 7.55 5.26 -6.97
N GLY A 26 7.52 4.41 -5.93
CA GLY A 26 8.65 4.12 -5.04
C GLY A 26 9.85 3.49 -5.77
N HIS A 27 11.05 3.75 -5.26
CA HIS A 27 12.30 3.21 -5.81
C HIS A 27 12.93 2.19 -4.87
N THR A 28 13.49 1.12 -5.43
CA THR A 28 14.32 0.16 -4.70
C THR A 28 15.67 0.77 -4.28
N SER A 29 16.21 0.38 -3.12
CA SER A 29 17.41 0.99 -2.53
C SER A 29 18.69 0.80 -3.34
N ASN A 30 18.89 -0.38 -3.95
CA ASN A 30 20.19 -0.75 -4.51
C ASN A 30 20.36 -0.33 -5.97
N VAL A 31 19.40 -0.70 -6.83
CA VAL A 31 19.49 -0.48 -8.28
C VAL A 31 18.79 0.81 -8.69
N LYS A 32 18.07 1.46 -7.76
CA LYS A 32 17.25 2.66 -8.00
C LYS A 32 16.30 2.50 -9.19
N ARG A 33 15.86 1.27 -9.45
CA ARG A 33 14.69 1.03 -10.30
C ARG A 33 13.44 1.27 -9.46
N LYS A 34 12.35 1.62 -10.12
CA LYS A 34 11.03 1.63 -9.49
C LYS A 34 10.61 0.22 -9.09
N GLU A 35 9.97 0.10 -7.94
CA GLU A 35 9.40 -1.15 -7.45
C GLU A 35 8.13 -1.53 -8.22
N SER A 36 7.75 -2.81 -8.20
CA SER A 36 6.44 -3.23 -8.70
C SER A 36 5.41 -3.39 -7.58
N VAL A 37 4.12 -3.39 -7.94
CA VAL A 37 3.02 -3.62 -6.99
C VAL A 37 3.16 -4.97 -6.29
N ALA A 38 3.65 -5.99 -7.00
CA ALA A 38 3.90 -7.30 -6.40
C ALA A 38 5.03 -7.27 -5.33
N GLU A 39 6.05 -6.43 -5.52
CA GLU A 39 7.16 -6.27 -4.57
C GLU A 39 6.69 -5.57 -3.29
N HIS A 40 5.90 -4.50 -3.45
CA HIS A 40 5.20 -3.82 -2.36
C HIS A 40 4.34 -4.81 -1.55
N CYS A 41 3.46 -5.56 -2.22
CA CYS A 41 2.60 -6.55 -1.57
C CYS A 41 3.40 -7.61 -0.80
N TRP A 42 4.55 -8.04 -1.33
CA TRP A 42 5.42 -9.01 -0.66
C TRP A 42 6.02 -8.44 0.63
N LEU A 43 6.61 -7.24 0.59
CA LEU A 43 7.23 -6.65 1.77
C LEU A 43 6.15 -6.28 2.80
N SER A 44 5.03 -5.69 2.39
CA SER A 44 3.86 -5.43 3.24
C SER A 44 3.38 -6.69 3.96
N SER A 45 3.36 -7.85 3.28
CA SER A 45 2.97 -9.13 3.89
C SER A 45 3.96 -9.54 4.98
N LEU A 46 5.27 -9.40 4.73
CA LEU A 46 6.30 -9.71 5.72
C LEU A 46 6.23 -8.76 6.93
N VAL A 47 6.03 -7.47 6.69
CA VAL A 47 5.86 -6.49 7.77
C VAL A 47 4.63 -6.84 8.61
N ALA A 48 3.49 -7.14 7.99
CA ALA A 48 2.29 -7.54 8.70
C ALA A 48 2.55 -8.77 9.60
N MET A 49 3.20 -9.82 9.06
CA MET A 49 3.57 -11.01 9.84
C MET A 49 4.43 -10.69 11.06
N VAL A 50 5.36 -9.75 10.95
CA VAL A 50 6.31 -9.40 12.02
C VAL A 50 5.70 -8.45 13.06
N LEU A 51 4.77 -7.59 12.66
CA LEU A 51 4.22 -6.57 13.55
C LEU A 51 2.95 -7.00 14.31
N MET A 52 2.21 -8.00 13.82
CA MET A 52 0.92 -8.41 14.43
C MET A 52 1.01 -8.72 15.92
N ASP A 53 2.07 -9.39 16.38
CA ASP A 53 2.26 -9.75 17.79
C ASP A 53 2.61 -8.55 18.69
N LYS A 54 3.04 -7.42 18.10
CA LYS A 54 3.40 -6.20 18.82
C LYS A 54 2.21 -5.31 19.14
N LEU A 55 1.12 -5.45 18.41
CA LEU A 55 -0.05 -4.57 18.52
C LEU A 55 -0.84 -4.75 19.81
N LYS A 56 -0.67 -5.89 20.50
CA LYS A 56 -1.43 -6.28 21.70
C LYS A 56 -2.96 -6.23 21.50
N VAL A 57 -3.42 -6.37 20.26
CA VAL A 57 -4.83 -6.53 19.90
C VAL A 57 -5.02 -7.87 19.18
N LYS A 58 -6.21 -8.47 19.31
CA LYS A 58 -6.52 -9.70 18.62
C LYS A 58 -6.95 -9.38 17.19
N LEU A 59 -6.10 -9.74 16.22
CA LEU A 59 -6.41 -9.69 14.79
C LEU A 59 -6.55 -11.12 14.25
N ASP A 60 -7.39 -11.31 13.23
CA ASP A 60 -7.35 -12.54 12.42
C ASP A 60 -6.15 -12.47 11.45
N GLU A 61 -5.05 -13.15 11.81
CA GLU A 61 -3.81 -13.16 11.01
C GLU A 61 -4.04 -13.64 9.58
N ILE A 62 -4.88 -14.66 9.39
CA ILE A 62 -5.16 -15.21 8.06
C ILE A 62 -5.93 -14.16 7.24
N LYS A 63 -6.86 -13.45 7.85
CA LYS A 63 -7.62 -12.39 7.20
C LYS A 63 -6.72 -11.21 6.82
N VAL A 64 -5.85 -10.77 7.73
CA VAL A 64 -4.85 -9.71 7.48
C VAL A 64 -3.98 -10.09 6.28
N LEU A 65 -3.36 -11.27 6.28
CA LEU A 65 -2.46 -11.67 5.19
C LEU A 65 -3.20 -11.81 3.85
N LYS A 66 -4.42 -12.35 3.86
CA LYS A 66 -5.25 -12.38 2.65
C LYS A 66 -5.50 -10.96 2.14
N MET A 67 -5.84 -10.03 3.03
CA MET A 67 -6.17 -8.65 2.69
C MET A 67 -4.95 -7.94 2.11
N VAL A 68 -3.77 -8.04 2.73
CA VAL A 68 -2.51 -7.48 2.21
C VAL A 68 -2.21 -8.01 0.80
N ILE A 69 -2.34 -9.32 0.57
CA ILE A 69 -2.03 -9.92 -0.73
C ILE A 69 -2.96 -9.42 -1.86
N ILE A 70 -4.20 -9.04 -1.54
CA ILE A 70 -5.22 -8.72 -2.56
C ILE A 70 -5.56 -7.23 -2.67
N HIS A 71 -5.07 -6.37 -1.77
CA HIS A 71 -5.54 -4.98 -1.67
C HIS A 71 -5.31 -4.20 -2.98
N ASP A 72 -4.16 -4.38 -3.62
CA ASP A 72 -3.84 -3.77 -4.91
C ASP A 72 -4.14 -4.68 -6.12
N LEU A 73 -4.88 -5.77 -5.95
CA LEU A 73 -5.17 -6.70 -7.06
C LEU A 73 -5.93 -6.02 -8.22
N GLY A 74 -6.70 -4.97 -7.94
CA GLY A 74 -7.37 -4.16 -8.96
C GLY A 74 -6.40 -3.42 -9.90
N GLU A 75 -5.19 -3.11 -9.45
CA GLU A 75 -4.18 -2.36 -10.20
C GLU A 75 -3.64 -3.17 -11.39
N ALA A 76 -3.77 -4.49 -11.40
CA ALA A 76 -3.46 -5.33 -12.57
C ALA A 76 -4.32 -4.99 -13.81
N ILE A 77 -5.39 -4.22 -13.63
CA ILE A 77 -6.22 -3.67 -14.71
C ILE A 77 -6.21 -2.15 -14.70
N ALA A 78 -6.30 -1.51 -13.53
CA ALA A 78 -6.39 -0.05 -13.42
C ALA A 78 -5.04 0.68 -13.61
N GLY A 79 -3.93 -0.03 -13.41
CA GLY A 79 -2.60 0.55 -13.21
C GLY A 79 -2.42 1.11 -11.81
N ASP A 80 -1.18 1.28 -11.36
CA ASP A 80 -0.85 2.05 -10.15
C ASP A 80 -1.14 3.53 -10.39
N ILE A 81 -1.92 4.13 -9.50
CA ILE A 81 -2.22 5.57 -9.53
C ILE A 81 -1.73 6.19 -8.22
N PRO A 82 -0.57 6.89 -8.25
CA PRO A 82 0.04 7.46 -7.07
C PRO A 82 -0.93 8.35 -6.28
N SER A 83 -0.92 8.19 -4.96
CA SER A 83 -1.86 8.90 -4.06
C SER A 83 -1.81 10.43 -4.19
N HIS A 84 -0.69 10.97 -4.68
CA HIS A 84 -0.42 12.39 -4.85
C HIS A 84 -0.75 12.94 -6.24
N GLU A 85 -1.12 12.08 -7.19
CA GLU A 85 -1.40 12.50 -8.55
C GLU A 85 -2.62 13.42 -8.63
N ILE A 86 -2.55 14.47 -9.47
CA ILE A 86 -3.69 15.36 -9.72
C ILE A 86 -4.19 15.11 -11.14
N SER A 87 -5.13 14.20 -11.30
CA SER A 87 -5.69 13.81 -12.60
C SER A 87 -7.13 13.31 -12.50
N GLU A 88 -7.78 13.17 -13.66
CA GLU A 88 -9.12 12.55 -13.72
C GLU A 88 -9.07 11.07 -13.34
N ARG A 89 -8.00 10.34 -13.71
CA ARG A 89 -7.85 8.94 -13.30
C ARG A 89 -7.74 8.81 -11.79
N GLN A 90 -7.06 9.74 -11.11
CA GLN A 90 -7.00 9.71 -9.65
C GLN A 90 -8.36 9.92 -8.98
N LYS A 91 -9.18 10.82 -9.53
CA LYS A 91 -10.56 11.03 -9.03
C LYS A 91 -11.42 9.77 -9.17
N ASN A 92 -11.15 8.96 -10.19
CA ASN A 92 -11.87 7.73 -10.48
C ASN A 92 -11.15 6.47 -9.97
N LYS A 93 -9.99 6.59 -9.28
CA LYS A 93 -9.12 5.46 -8.85
C LYS A 93 -9.91 4.34 -8.20
N HIS A 94 -10.68 4.67 -7.18
CA HIS A 94 -11.48 3.71 -6.43
C HIS A 94 -12.47 2.95 -7.33
N ILE A 95 -13.14 3.64 -8.27
CA ILE A 95 -14.08 3.01 -9.20
C ILE A 95 -13.33 2.07 -10.15
N THR A 96 -12.23 2.53 -10.74
CA THR A 96 -11.44 1.74 -11.71
C THR A 96 -10.81 0.51 -11.07
N GLU A 97 -10.30 0.63 -9.84
CA GLU A 97 -9.74 -0.50 -9.09
C GLU A 97 -10.80 -1.49 -8.66
N LYS A 98 -11.95 -1.01 -8.18
CA LYS A 98 -13.11 -1.87 -7.85
C LYS A 98 -13.57 -2.66 -9.07
N GLU A 99 -13.64 -2.02 -10.23
CA GLU A 99 -13.98 -2.69 -11.49
C GLU A 99 -12.91 -3.69 -11.93
N GLY A 100 -11.64 -3.32 -11.82
CA GLY A 100 -10.50 -4.19 -12.10
C GLY A 100 -10.51 -5.45 -11.25
N LEU A 101 -10.63 -5.28 -9.93
CA LEU A 101 -10.73 -6.36 -8.97
C LEU A 101 -11.92 -7.27 -9.27
N LYS A 102 -13.11 -6.70 -9.51
CA LYS A 102 -14.31 -7.48 -9.84
C LYS A 102 -14.15 -8.27 -11.12
N LYS A 103 -13.49 -7.72 -12.15
CA LYS A 103 -13.19 -8.42 -13.40
C LYS A 103 -12.28 -9.63 -13.14
N ILE A 104 -11.20 -9.45 -12.37
CA ILE A 104 -10.26 -10.52 -12.03
C ILE A 104 -10.94 -11.60 -11.16
N ALA A 105 -11.62 -11.19 -10.09
CA ALA A 105 -12.27 -12.11 -9.16
C ALA A 105 -13.39 -12.94 -9.81
N LYS A 106 -14.10 -12.38 -10.80
CA LYS A 106 -15.15 -13.08 -11.56
C LYS A 106 -14.61 -14.25 -12.38
N ILE A 107 -13.33 -14.26 -12.75
CA ILE A 107 -12.70 -15.35 -13.52
C ILE A 107 -12.81 -16.67 -12.74
N LEU A 108 -12.60 -16.65 -11.42
CA LEU A 108 -12.60 -17.87 -10.59
C LEU A 108 -13.93 -18.62 -10.59
N LYS A 109 -15.05 -17.91 -10.79
CA LYS A 109 -16.44 -18.40 -10.63
C LYS A 109 -16.71 -18.95 -9.21
N GLY A 110 -17.91 -18.71 -8.69
CA GLY A 110 -18.31 -19.23 -7.36
C GLY A 110 -17.74 -18.46 -6.15
N LYS A 111 -17.70 -19.14 -4.99
CA LYS A 111 -17.54 -18.50 -3.67
C LYS A 111 -16.23 -17.72 -3.50
N ARG A 112 -15.12 -18.24 -4.03
CA ARG A 112 -13.78 -17.65 -3.83
C ARG A 112 -13.67 -16.24 -4.42
N GLY A 113 -14.23 -16.00 -5.60
CA GLY A 113 -14.26 -14.66 -6.20
C GLY A 113 -15.05 -13.67 -5.34
N GLY A 114 -16.19 -14.10 -4.80
CA GLY A 114 -16.99 -13.28 -3.88
C GLY A 114 -16.27 -12.96 -2.56
N GLU A 115 -15.50 -13.91 -2.02
CA GLU A 115 -14.66 -13.70 -0.83
C GLU A 115 -13.57 -12.64 -1.08
N ILE A 116 -12.91 -12.65 -2.26
CA ILE A 116 -11.91 -11.64 -2.63
C ILE A 116 -12.55 -10.25 -2.70
N VAL A 117 -13.68 -10.12 -3.40
CA VAL A 117 -14.37 -8.82 -3.53
C VAL A 117 -14.79 -8.27 -2.17
N LYS A 118 -15.37 -9.10 -1.31
CA LYS A 118 -15.77 -8.68 0.04
C LYS A 118 -14.58 -8.25 0.90
N LEU A 119 -13.47 -8.96 0.82
CA LEU A 119 -12.27 -8.64 1.60
C LEU A 119 -11.64 -7.33 1.13
N TRP A 120 -11.63 -7.07 -0.18
CA TRP A 120 -11.18 -5.80 -0.73
C TRP A 120 -12.12 -4.64 -0.35
N GLU A 121 -13.44 -4.84 -0.43
CA GLU A 121 -14.40 -3.81 0.00
C GLU A 121 -14.24 -3.49 1.50
N GLU A 122 -13.97 -4.50 2.33
CA GLU A 122 -13.67 -4.28 3.75
C GLU A 122 -12.38 -3.47 3.97
N PHE A 123 -11.32 -3.76 3.20
CA PHE A 123 -10.08 -2.98 3.22
C PHE A 123 -10.35 -1.51 2.89
N GLU A 124 -11.04 -1.25 1.78
CA GLU A 124 -11.35 0.10 1.31
C GLU A 124 -12.24 0.88 2.30
N GLU A 125 -13.10 0.19 3.05
CA GLU A 125 -13.92 0.83 4.08
C GLU A 125 -13.12 1.29 5.31
N LYS A 126 -11.95 0.68 5.59
CA LYS A 126 -11.01 1.08 6.66
C LYS A 126 -11.64 1.20 8.05
N LYS A 127 -12.60 0.31 8.36
CA LYS A 127 -13.36 0.33 9.63
C LYS A 127 -13.02 -0.82 10.58
N THR A 128 -12.64 -1.97 10.05
CA THR A 128 -12.32 -3.13 10.88
C THR A 128 -10.89 -3.03 11.40
N PRO A 129 -10.57 -3.62 12.56
CA PRO A 129 -9.19 -3.62 13.08
C PRO A 129 -8.19 -4.18 12.07
N GLU A 130 -8.56 -5.22 11.32
CA GLU A 130 -7.72 -5.76 10.24
C GLU A 130 -7.53 -4.75 9.10
N ALA A 131 -8.60 -4.09 8.62
CA ALA A 131 -8.50 -3.11 7.55
C ALA A 131 -7.68 -1.87 7.96
N CYS A 132 -7.88 -1.35 9.18
CA CYS A 132 -7.07 -0.26 9.70
C CYS A 132 -5.60 -0.64 9.82
N PHE A 133 -5.31 -1.86 10.29
CA PHE A 133 -3.93 -2.34 10.35
C PHE A 133 -3.30 -2.47 8.96
N VAL A 134 -4.00 -3.04 7.98
CA VAL A 134 -3.48 -3.16 6.61
C VAL A 134 -3.27 -1.79 5.96
N ASP A 135 -4.15 -0.81 6.19
CA ASP A 135 -3.94 0.57 5.71
C ASP A 135 -2.69 1.21 6.34
N ALA A 136 -2.45 0.98 7.64
CA ALA A 136 -1.24 1.44 8.31
C ALA A 136 0.02 0.76 7.74
N ILE A 137 -0.05 -0.54 7.41
CA ILE A 137 1.05 -1.28 6.78
C ILE A 137 1.34 -0.76 5.37
N ASP A 138 0.32 -0.48 4.56
CA ASP A 138 0.50 0.12 3.23
C ASP A 138 1.24 1.47 3.31
N LYS A 139 0.85 2.35 4.26
CA LYS A 139 1.58 3.61 4.47
C LYS A 139 2.98 3.41 5.03
N PHE A 140 3.14 2.48 5.97
CA PHE A 140 4.45 2.15 6.54
C PHE A 140 5.42 1.73 5.46
N GLU A 141 5.03 0.78 4.61
CA GLU A 141 5.90 0.22 3.58
C GLU A 141 6.29 1.31 2.59
N CYS A 142 5.35 2.13 2.13
CA CYS A 142 5.61 3.23 1.20
C CYS A 142 6.62 4.24 1.78
N ILE A 143 6.42 4.69 3.03
CA ILE A 143 7.35 5.62 3.70
C ILE A 143 8.72 4.97 3.89
N PHE A 144 8.74 3.72 4.34
CA PHE A 144 9.96 2.97 4.59
C PHE A 144 10.77 2.78 3.30
N GLN A 145 10.12 2.42 2.20
CA GLN A 145 10.75 2.24 0.89
C GLN A 145 11.33 3.57 0.37
N HIS A 146 10.62 4.68 0.51
CA HIS A 146 11.13 6.02 0.17
C HIS A 146 12.36 6.43 1.00
N LEU A 147 12.45 6.01 2.26
CA LEU A 147 13.62 6.24 3.10
C LEU A 147 14.80 5.36 2.67
N LEU A 148 14.56 4.08 2.38
CA LEU A 148 15.60 3.16 1.91
C LEU A 148 16.15 3.54 0.52
N ALA A 149 15.29 4.06 -0.36
CA ALA A 149 15.68 4.59 -1.67
C ALA A 149 16.64 5.79 -1.58
N GLY A 150 16.54 6.53 -0.47
CA GLY A 150 17.22 7.78 -0.24
C GLY A 150 16.44 8.98 -0.77
N VAL A 151 16.51 10.10 -0.04
CA VAL A 151 15.83 11.36 -0.37
C VAL A 151 16.30 12.00 -1.69
N GLU A 152 17.33 11.45 -2.34
CA GLU A 152 17.74 11.75 -3.70
C GLU A 152 16.79 11.27 -4.79
N THR A 153 15.99 10.23 -4.54
CA THR A 153 14.99 9.77 -5.50
C THR A 153 13.68 10.54 -5.42
N TRP A 154 13.53 11.40 -4.40
CA TRP A 154 12.30 12.13 -4.13
C TRP A 154 12.09 13.27 -5.12
N ASP A 155 10.88 13.36 -5.64
CA ASP A 155 10.41 14.47 -6.48
C ASP A 155 9.63 15.53 -5.67
N GLU A 156 9.09 16.55 -6.34
CA GLU A 156 8.30 17.61 -5.70
C GLU A 156 7.02 17.09 -5.03
N ALA A 157 6.42 16.03 -5.54
CA ALA A 157 5.25 15.44 -4.91
C ALA A 157 5.63 14.73 -3.62
N ASP A 158 6.75 14.01 -3.59
CA ASP A 158 7.25 13.35 -2.39
C ASP A 158 7.51 14.35 -1.25
N PHE A 159 8.15 15.49 -1.54
CA PHE A 159 8.36 16.52 -0.52
C PHE A 159 7.05 17.16 -0.02
N ARG A 160 6.03 17.31 -0.90
CA ARG A 160 4.71 17.85 -0.53
C ARG A 160 3.83 16.86 0.21
N TYR A 161 4.04 15.56 0.02
CA TYR A 161 3.28 14.52 0.69
C TYR A 161 3.99 13.95 1.91
N ALA A 162 5.25 14.32 2.14
CA ALA A 162 5.92 14.09 3.40
C ALA A 162 5.13 14.76 4.54
N PHE A 163 4.82 13.96 5.57
CA PHE A 163 4.15 14.37 6.81
C PHE A 163 2.70 14.85 6.69
N VAL A 164 1.98 14.56 5.60
CA VAL A 164 0.54 14.90 5.49
C VAL A 164 -0.33 13.92 6.27
N ASP A 165 -1.51 14.38 6.70
CA ASP A 165 -2.48 13.58 7.48
C ASP A 165 -2.85 12.25 6.83
N LYS A 166 -2.99 12.21 5.50
CA LYS A 166 -3.32 10.97 4.76
C LYS A 166 -2.26 9.87 4.93
N GLN A 167 -1.01 10.25 5.23
CA GLN A 167 0.09 9.33 5.51
C GLN A 167 0.24 9.06 7.02
N ASP A 168 -0.48 9.77 7.88
CA ASP A 168 -0.30 9.77 9.33
C ASP A 168 -1.47 9.13 10.07
N MET A 169 -2.71 9.55 9.76
CA MET A 169 -3.94 9.06 10.40
C MET A 169 -4.07 7.53 10.42
N PRO A 170 -3.64 6.77 9.39
CA PRO A 170 -3.73 5.31 9.42
C PRO A 170 -3.00 4.67 10.61
N PHE A 171 -2.01 5.33 11.22
CA PHE A 171 -1.26 4.80 12.35
C PHE A 171 -1.94 5.01 13.71
N ASP A 172 -2.93 5.91 13.79
CA ASP A 172 -3.56 6.32 15.06
C ASP A 172 -4.50 5.26 15.66
N PHE A 173 -4.84 4.21 14.90
CA PHE A 173 -5.71 3.13 15.37
C PHE A 173 -5.08 2.30 16.51
N ASN A 174 -3.75 2.35 16.68
CA ASN A 174 -3.02 1.57 17.68
C ASN A 174 -1.77 2.31 18.19
N GLY A 175 -1.54 2.27 19.49
CA GLY A 175 -0.41 2.98 20.12
C GLY A 175 0.97 2.54 19.63
N PHE A 176 1.19 1.25 19.38
CA PHE A 176 2.46 0.77 18.82
C PHE A 176 2.69 1.29 17.39
N MET A 177 1.63 1.35 16.58
CA MET A 177 1.72 1.86 15.21
C MET A 177 1.96 3.38 15.22
N ARG A 178 1.33 4.13 16.13
CA ARG A 178 1.62 5.54 16.36
C ARG A 178 3.10 5.77 16.72
N ASP A 179 3.63 5.01 17.68
CA ASP A 179 5.05 5.09 18.08
C ASP A 179 5.99 4.79 16.90
N LEU A 180 5.65 3.77 16.10
CA LEU A 180 6.41 3.42 14.90
C LEU A 180 6.40 4.54 13.86
N LYS A 181 5.26 5.20 13.66
CA LYS A 181 5.15 6.35 12.75
C LYS A 181 5.95 7.55 13.24
N ASP A 182 5.91 7.84 14.53
CA ASP A 182 6.72 8.91 15.14
C ASP A 182 8.22 8.66 14.96
N TYR A 183 8.63 7.40 15.05
CA TYR A 183 10.00 7.01 14.75
C TYR A 183 10.35 7.22 13.27
N LEU A 184 9.51 6.77 12.33
CA LEU A 184 9.70 7.01 10.90
C LEU A 184 9.79 8.51 10.58
N ASP A 185 8.98 9.33 11.23
CA ASP A 185 8.98 10.78 11.04
C ASP A 185 10.30 11.42 11.50
N LYS A 186 10.81 11.01 12.65
CA LYS A 186 12.12 11.45 13.17
C LYS A 186 13.25 11.07 12.21
N VAL A 187 13.23 9.84 11.70
CA VAL A 187 14.20 9.36 10.70
C VAL A 187 14.09 10.19 9.41
N THR A 188 12.88 10.36 8.89
CA THR A 188 12.60 11.16 7.68
C THR A 188 13.13 12.58 7.82
N TYR A 189 12.81 13.25 8.93
CA TYR A 189 13.29 14.60 9.20
C TYR A 189 14.82 14.67 9.27
N SER A 190 15.45 13.70 9.95
CA SER A 190 16.91 13.60 10.04
C SER A 190 17.55 13.48 8.65
N GLU A 191 17.05 12.61 7.78
CA GLU A 191 17.60 12.42 6.43
C GLU A 191 17.37 13.63 5.52
N LEU A 192 16.21 14.27 5.60
CA LEU A 192 15.95 15.54 4.91
C LEU A 192 16.89 16.66 5.39
N LYS A 193 17.20 16.72 6.68
CA LYS A 193 18.14 17.70 7.24
C LYS A 193 19.56 17.42 6.79
N LYS A 194 20.03 16.17 6.87
CA LYS A 194 21.38 15.76 6.44
C LYS A 194 21.62 16.02 4.96
N SER A 195 20.61 15.76 4.12
CA SER A 195 20.69 15.98 2.68
C SER A 195 20.53 17.45 2.24
N GLY A 196 20.25 18.37 3.18
CA GLY A 196 19.99 19.78 2.87
C GLY A 196 18.65 20.02 2.14
N LYS A 197 17.73 19.05 2.15
CA LYS A 197 16.46 19.11 1.41
C LYS A 197 15.26 19.48 2.27
N LEU A 198 15.44 19.73 3.56
CA LEU A 198 14.36 20.09 4.47
C LEU A 198 13.53 21.30 3.99
N LEU A 199 14.17 22.28 3.34
CA LEU A 199 13.49 23.46 2.78
C LEU A 199 12.54 23.16 1.62
N LYS A 200 12.59 21.95 1.04
CA LYS A 200 11.65 21.52 -0.01
C LYS A 200 10.31 21.06 0.56
N VAL A 201 10.25 20.70 1.84
CA VAL A 201 9.00 20.30 2.49
C VAL A 201 8.20 21.55 2.84
N PRO A 202 6.90 21.61 2.49
CA PRO A 202 6.03 22.71 2.90
C PRO A 202 6.05 22.93 4.41
N LYS A 203 6.03 24.20 4.84
CA LYS A 203 6.18 24.55 6.27
C LYS A 203 5.03 23.99 7.10
N GLU A 204 3.82 24.05 6.57
CA GLU A 204 2.60 23.50 7.15
C GLU A 204 2.73 22.00 7.46
N ASN A 205 3.42 21.23 6.62
CA ASN A 205 3.63 19.80 6.85
C ASN A 205 4.67 19.54 7.94
N LEU A 206 5.66 20.43 8.08
CA LEU A 206 6.68 20.34 9.14
C LEU A 206 6.14 20.74 10.51
N GLU A 207 5.06 21.52 10.58
CA GLU A 207 4.42 21.88 11.86
C GLU A 207 3.90 20.66 12.61
N ARG A 208 3.53 19.59 11.91
CA ARG A 208 3.14 18.31 12.52
C ARG A 208 4.26 17.64 13.35
N LEU A 209 5.52 18.04 13.15
CA LEU A 209 6.67 17.50 13.89
C LEU A 209 7.01 18.29 15.16
N LYS A 210 6.28 19.37 15.47
CA LYS A 210 6.46 20.19 16.67
C LYS A 210 5.49 19.76 17.77
#